data_AF-A0A3L6FM42-F1
#
_entry.id   AF-A0A3L6FM42-F1
#
_cell.length_a   1.000
_cell.length_b   1.000
_cell.length_c   1.000
_cell.angle_alpha   90.00
_cell.angle_beta   90.00
_cell.angle_gamma   90.00
#
_symmetry.space_group_name_H-M   'P 1'
#
loop_
_entity.id
_entity.type
_entity.pdbx_description
1 polymer ?
#
loop_
_entity_poly.entity_id
_entity_poly.type
_entity_poly.pdbx_seq_one_letter_code
_entity_poly.pdbx_strand_id
1 'polypeptide(L)'
;MASTVLEATRAAHEDLERLERLAVSELQREPANPRDRLFQSHRVRHMLDLVVSTSGKLVEIYEDKDNARKDEINTHLTAPTQSGLFSKYYERLKEIREYHRRNPSARFVSTTDDYEELLKEEPVIEFTGEETFGRYLDLHELYNEFINSKFGTLMEYSAYVGCFSQTDKISHSHKATRKYREYLEHILEYLTSFLYRTEPLQDIDKIFLKLESEFEEQWANEGILGWGNKGTEKESEIDLDYYSTVEELVELGPEKLKQALAARGLKSGGTVQQRADRLFLLKVTPLEQLDRKHFAKVPHTKDGSNTAPNGNAFKEDMKKEIALMEVKMKRLCELLDEVCSSLLPVVTTYDFTHVILNAWYTHANALACAVNPFVTT
;
A
#
# COMPACT_ATOMS: atom_id res chain seq x y z
N MET A 1 9.18 21.44 40.13
CA MET A 1 10.65 21.28 40.09
C MET A 1 11.21 22.34 39.16
N ALA A 2 12.30 23.01 39.52
CA ALA A 2 12.98 23.87 38.56
C ALA A 2 13.50 22.98 37.43
N SER A 3 12.94 23.16 36.25
CA SER A 3 13.09 22.37 35.03
C SER A 3 14.51 22.49 34.48
N THR A 4 15.45 21.86 35.15
CA THR A 4 16.80 21.78 34.61
C THR A 4 16.85 20.73 33.52
N VAL A 5 17.72 20.94 32.53
CA VAL A 5 17.86 20.05 31.38
C VAL A 5 18.34 18.68 31.87
N LEU A 6 19.21 18.63 32.88
CA LEU A 6 19.67 17.37 33.48
C LEU A 6 18.54 16.62 34.22
N GLU A 7 17.67 17.30 34.96
CA GLU A 7 16.53 16.64 35.62
C GLU A 7 15.49 16.19 34.59
N ALA A 8 15.23 16.99 33.55
CA ALA A 8 14.37 16.58 32.44
C ALA A 8 14.93 15.36 31.70
N THR A 9 16.26 15.30 31.50
CA THR A 9 16.95 14.13 30.93
C THR A 9 16.78 12.90 31.81
N ARG A 10 16.99 13.04 33.13
CA ARG A 10 16.84 11.95 34.10
C ARG A 10 15.40 11.43 34.14
N ALA A 11 14.43 12.34 34.21
CA ALA A 11 13.00 12.01 34.21
C ALA A 11 12.59 11.31 32.92
N ALA A 12 13.04 11.78 31.75
CA ALA A 12 12.76 11.12 30.47
C ALA A 12 13.33 9.69 30.40
N HIS A 13 14.56 9.46 30.88
CA HIS A 13 15.12 8.09 30.98
C HIS A 13 14.34 7.21 31.95
N GLU A 14 13.92 7.75 33.09
CA GLU A 14 13.09 7.04 34.06
C GLU A 14 11.72 6.67 33.46
N ASP A 15 11.10 7.58 32.71
CA ASP A 15 9.83 7.34 32.02
C ASP A 15 9.98 6.24 30.95
N LEU A 16 11.08 6.22 30.19
CA LEU A 16 11.37 5.15 29.23
C LEU A 16 11.47 3.78 29.91
N GLU A 17 12.27 3.67 30.98
CA GLU A 17 12.45 2.40 31.69
C GLU A 17 11.14 1.91 32.33
N ARG A 18 10.29 2.83 32.81
CA ARG A 18 8.97 2.51 33.34
C ARG A 18 8.02 2.03 32.25
N LEU A 19 7.94 2.73 31.11
CA LEU A 19 7.10 2.34 29.98
C LEU A 19 7.50 0.97 29.44
N GLU A 20 8.80 0.67 29.35
CA GLU A 20 9.30 -0.65 28.96
C GLU A 20 8.88 -1.75 29.94
N ARG A 21 9.06 -1.52 31.24
CA ARG A 21 8.63 -2.48 32.28
C ARG A 21 7.12 -2.71 32.24
N LEU A 22 6.33 -1.66 32.03
CA LEU A 22 4.88 -1.75 31.89
C LEU A 22 4.47 -2.53 30.65
N ALA A 23 5.08 -2.25 29.50
CA ALA A 23 4.82 -2.99 28.27
C ALA A 23 5.13 -4.48 28.44
N VAL A 24 6.26 -4.81 29.07
CA VAL A 24 6.63 -6.21 29.39
C VAL A 24 5.62 -6.83 30.36
N SER A 25 5.24 -6.13 31.42
CA SER A 25 4.25 -6.63 32.38
C SER A 25 2.88 -6.87 31.75
N GLU A 26 2.42 -5.98 30.86
CA GLU A 26 1.18 -6.18 30.13
C GLU A 26 1.29 -7.38 29.21
N LEU A 27 2.36 -7.53 28.41
CA LEU A 27 2.54 -8.67 27.51
C LEU A 27 2.67 -10.02 28.23
N GLN A 28 3.14 -10.04 29.48
CA GLN A 28 3.19 -11.24 30.30
C GLN A 28 1.81 -11.72 30.78
N ARG A 29 0.79 -10.85 30.76
CA ARG A 29 -0.58 -11.25 31.13
C ARG A 29 -1.21 -12.00 29.97
N GLU A 30 -1.66 -13.21 30.22
CA GLU A 30 -2.42 -13.98 29.23
C GLU A 30 -3.87 -13.45 29.16
N PRO A 31 -4.33 -12.94 28.01
CA PRO A 31 -5.69 -12.45 27.87
C PRO A 31 -6.70 -13.59 27.85
N ALA A 32 -7.78 -13.46 28.62
CA ALA A 32 -8.83 -14.47 28.70
C ALA A 32 -9.68 -14.53 27.41
N ASN A 33 -9.97 -13.37 26.82
CA ASN A 33 -10.80 -13.25 25.62
C ASN A 33 -10.02 -12.62 24.45
N PRO A 34 -10.41 -12.88 23.18
CA PRO A 34 -9.85 -12.18 22.01
C PRO A 34 -10.02 -10.66 22.10
N ARG A 35 -11.13 -10.20 22.68
CA ARG A 35 -11.35 -8.78 22.98
C ARG A 35 -10.28 -8.24 23.92
N ASP A 36 -10.00 -8.93 25.01
CA ASP A 36 -9.02 -8.47 26.00
C ASP A 36 -7.60 -8.45 25.42
N ARG A 37 -7.29 -9.41 24.53
CA ARG A 37 -6.06 -9.42 23.73
C ARG A 37 -5.95 -8.17 22.85
N LEU A 38 -7.04 -7.78 22.19
CA LEU A 38 -7.06 -6.58 21.37
C LEU A 38 -6.77 -5.31 22.18
N PHE A 39 -7.47 -5.14 23.30
CA PHE A 39 -7.23 -4.00 24.20
C PHE A 39 -5.83 -4.02 24.81
N GLN A 40 -5.26 -5.19 25.09
CA GLN A 40 -3.86 -5.34 25.47
C GLN A 40 -2.91 -4.85 24.38
N SER A 41 -3.10 -5.27 23.13
CA SER A 41 -2.27 -4.83 22.00
C SER A 41 -2.33 -3.31 21.81
N HIS A 42 -3.49 -2.68 21.93
CA HIS A 42 -3.62 -1.22 21.84
C HIS A 42 -2.95 -0.48 23.01
N ARG A 43 -3.07 -0.99 24.24
CA ARG A 43 -2.36 -0.43 25.40
C ARG A 43 -0.85 -0.49 25.19
N VAL A 44 -0.34 -1.63 24.71
CA VAL A 44 1.08 -1.79 24.40
C VAL A 44 1.51 -0.86 23.28
N ARG A 45 0.70 -0.70 22.23
CA ARG A 45 0.99 0.25 21.15
C ARG A 45 1.10 1.67 21.67
N HIS A 46 0.15 2.13 22.49
CA HIS A 46 0.20 3.46 23.10
C HIS A 46 1.47 3.64 23.95
N MET A 47 1.86 2.64 24.75
CA MET A 47 3.12 2.69 25.50
C MET A 47 4.34 2.81 24.59
N LEU A 48 4.37 2.09 23.46
CA LEU A 48 5.44 2.19 22.47
C LEU A 48 5.48 3.58 21.80
N ASP A 49 4.32 4.18 21.50
CA ASP A 49 4.26 5.54 20.95
C ASP A 49 4.80 6.58 21.95
N LEU A 50 4.51 6.41 23.24
CA LEU A 50 5.09 7.23 24.31
C LEU A 50 6.61 7.02 24.44
N VAL A 51 7.10 5.78 24.28
CA VAL A 51 8.54 5.46 24.26
C VAL A 51 9.22 6.18 23.10
N VAL A 52 8.65 6.13 21.90
CA VAL A 52 9.20 6.80 20.71
C VAL A 52 9.20 8.32 20.89
N SER A 53 8.10 8.90 21.38
CA SER A 53 8.00 10.35 21.64
C SER A 53 9.01 10.82 22.68
N THR A 54 9.15 10.07 23.78
CA THR A 54 10.09 10.40 24.87
C THR A 54 11.54 10.23 24.43
N SER A 55 11.83 9.19 23.65
CA SER A 55 13.14 8.99 23.03
C SER A 55 13.50 10.12 22.06
N GLY A 56 12.55 10.62 21.27
CA GLY A 56 12.74 11.77 20.38
C GLY A 56 13.13 13.03 21.15
N LYS A 57 12.38 13.37 22.22
CA LYS A 57 12.72 14.49 23.12
C LYS A 57 14.12 14.33 23.73
N LEU A 58 14.46 13.10 24.11
CA LEU A 58 15.76 12.79 24.69
C LEU A 58 16.88 13.03 23.66
N VAL A 59 16.71 12.56 22.42
CA VAL A 59 17.65 12.82 21.32
C VAL A 59 17.85 14.32 21.11
N GLU A 60 16.77 15.12 21.09
CA GLU A 60 16.87 16.58 20.97
C GLU A 60 17.70 17.21 22.11
N ILE A 61 17.53 16.73 23.35
CA ILE A 61 18.32 17.17 24.51
C ILE A 61 19.80 16.74 24.40
N TYR A 62 20.10 15.60 23.78
CA TYR A 62 21.48 15.16 23.54
C TYR A 62 22.14 15.86 22.35
N GLU A 63 21.38 16.22 21.31
CA GLU A 63 21.86 17.04 20.19
C GLU A 63 22.32 18.43 20.65
N ASP A 64 21.65 18.98 21.69
CA ASP A 64 22.08 20.18 22.41
C ASP A 64 22.34 21.37 21.46
N LYS A 65 21.39 21.63 20.55
CA LYS A 65 21.49 22.68 19.52
C LYS A 65 21.63 24.09 20.12
N ASP A 66 21.02 24.32 21.28
CA ASP A 66 21.05 25.59 22.01
C ASP A 66 22.20 25.66 23.05
N ASN A 67 23.00 24.60 23.18
CA ASN A 67 24.04 24.41 24.21
C ASN A 67 23.53 24.51 25.66
N ALA A 68 22.22 24.45 25.90
CA ALA A 68 21.66 24.59 27.24
C ALA A 68 22.15 23.48 28.18
N ARG A 69 22.37 22.27 27.66
CA ARG A 69 22.89 21.15 28.44
C ARG A 69 24.35 21.36 28.80
N LYS A 70 25.20 21.75 27.84
CA LYS A 70 26.62 22.05 28.10
C LYS A 70 26.75 23.19 29.10
N ASP A 71 25.95 24.24 28.95
CA ASP A 71 25.99 25.40 29.85
C ASP A 71 25.56 25.04 31.27
N GLU A 72 24.54 24.19 31.43
CA GLU A 72 24.16 23.65 32.74
C GLU A 72 25.30 22.82 33.36
N ILE A 73 25.92 21.92 32.59
CA ILE A 73 27.05 21.10 33.05
C ILE A 73 28.23 22.00 33.46
N ASN A 74 28.58 22.99 32.64
CA ASN A 74 29.65 23.95 32.92
C ASN A 74 29.37 24.80 34.15
N THR A 75 28.10 25.17 34.36
CA THR A 75 27.68 26.01 35.46
C THR A 75 27.65 25.27 36.79
N HIS A 76 27.27 23.99 36.78
CA HIS A 76 26.94 23.21 37.98
C HIS A 76 27.88 22.04 38.29
N LEU A 77 28.57 21.47 37.30
CA LEU A 77 29.37 20.25 37.45
C LEU A 77 30.88 20.45 37.17
N THR A 78 31.24 21.24 36.16
CA THR A 78 32.64 21.36 35.69
C THR A 78 33.30 22.72 35.95
N ALA A 79 32.73 23.53 36.85
CA ALA A 79 33.29 24.85 37.18
C ALA A 79 34.79 24.75 37.58
N PRO A 80 35.71 25.43 36.87
CA PRO A 80 37.16 25.25 37.01
C PRO A 80 37.75 25.87 38.28
N THR A 81 36.94 26.52 39.12
CA THR A 81 37.38 27.12 40.37
C THR A 81 36.46 26.65 41.50
N GLN A 82 37.05 25.94 42.47
CA GLN A 82 36.41 25.53 43.73
C GLN A 82 35.81 26.71 44.53
N SER A 83 36.20 27.95 44.19
CA SER A 83 35.67 29.19 44.75
C SER A 83 34.31 29.52 44.13
N GLY A 84 33.22 29.18 44.83
CA GLY A 84 31.84 29.48 44.43
C GLY A 84 30.93 28.27 44.22
N LEU A 85 31.50 27.05 44.14
CA LEU A 85 30.74 25.80 44.02
C LEU A 85 29.76 25.61 45.20
N PHE A 86 30.24 25.83 46.43
CA PHE A 86 29.41 25.72 47.63
C PHE A 86 28.30 26.78 47.66
N SER A 87 28.54 28.01 47.17
CA SER A 87 27.50 29.05 47.13
C SER A 87 26.35 28.65 46.19
N LYS A 88 26.68 28.23 44.97
CA LYS A 88 25.70 27.74 43.99
C LYS A 88 24.92 26.52 44.50
N TYR A 89 25.60 25.61 45.20
CA TYR A 89 24.97 24.45 45.83
C TYR A 89 23.95 24.87 46.90
N TYR A 90 24.31 25.80 47.79
CA TYR A 90 23.39 26.27 48.84
C TYR A 90 22.22 27.10 48.29
N GLU A 91 22.44 27.88 47.23
CA GLU A 91 21.36 28.56 46.49
C GLU A 91 20.36 27.54 45.94
N ARG A 92 20.85 26.48 45.30
CA ARG A 92 20.01 25.40 44.77
C ARG A 92 19.26 24.65 45.86
N LEU A 93 19.91 24.35 46.97
CA LEU A 93 19.28 23.71 48.13
C LEU A 93 18.17 24.59 48.72
N LYS A 94 18.37 25.91 48.76
CA LYS A 94 17.37 26.87 49.19
C LYS A 94 16.16 26.87 48.25
N GLU A 95 16.37 26.85 46.94
CA GLU A 95 15.30 26.75 45.94
C GLU A 95 14.46 25.48 46.10
N ILE A 96 15.12 24.32 46.27
CA ILE A 96 14.44 23.04 46.50
C ILE A 96 13.59 23.10 47.78
N ARG A 97 14.16 23.58 48.88
CA ARG A 97 13.44 23.73 50.16
C ARG A 97 12.25 24.69 50.05
N GLU A 98 12.40 25.81 49.33
CA GLU A 98 11.30 26.74 49.09
C GLU A 98 10.21 26.11 48.21
N TYR A 99 10.57 25.36 47.17
CA TYR A 99 9.61 24.65 46.33
C TYR A 99 8.75 23.67 47.15
N HIS A 100 9.37 22.84 47.99
CA HIS A 100 8.64 21.89 48.84
C HIS A 100 7.83 22.59 49.95
N ARG A 101 8.29 23.76 50.43
CA ARG A 101 7.49 24.59 51.35
C ARG A 101 6.26 25.19 50.67
N ARG A 102 6.38 25.61 49.41
CA ARG A 102 5.28 26.17 48.60
C ARG A 102 4.32 25.11 48.08
N ASN A 103 4.78 23.87 47.93
CA ASN A 103 3.98 22.75 47.46
C ASN A 103 3.98 21.61 48.51
N PRO A 104 3.33 21.78 49.67
CA PRO A 104 3.25 20.73 50.70
C PRO A 104 2.48 19.49 50.23
N SER A 105 1.60 19.68 49.25
CA SER A 105 0.81 18.63 48.60
C SER A 105 1.47 18.03 47.36
N ALA A 106 2.71 18.43 47.02
CA ALA A 106 3.47 17.76 45.97
C ALA A 106 3.65 16.30 46.40
N ARG A 107 2.81 15.42 45.86
CA ARG A 107 2.79 13.99 46.18
C ARG A 107 4.19 13.44 45.98
N PHE A 108 4.70 12.76 47.02
CA PHE A 108 5.78 11.80 46.83
C PHE A 108 5.19 10.68 45.98
N VAL A 109 5.56 10.64 44.70
CA VAL A 109 5.18 9.53 43.81
C VAL A 109 5.92 8.32 44.36
N SER A 110 5.20 7.44 45.06
CA SER A 110 5.73 6.15 45.50
C SER A 110 6.21 5.39 44.26
N THR A 111 7.35 4.70 44.37
CA THR A 111 8.09 4.10 43.26
C THR A 111 7.37 2.93 42.56
N THR A 112 6.09 2.68 42.83
CA THR A 112 5.47 1.38 42.51
C THR A 112 4.07 1.49 41.90
N ASP A 113 3.09 2.13 42.55
CA ASP A 113 1.69 1.86 42.16
C ASP A 113 0.98 3.04 41.45
N ASP A 114 1.14 4.28 41.94
CA ASP A 114 0.30 5.40 41.48
C ASP A 114 0.59 5.88 40.04
N TYR A 115 1.84 5.73 39.55
CA TYR A 115 2.25 6.22 38.23
C TYR A 115 1.99 5.18 37.12
N GLU A 116 2.12 3.90 37.46
CA GLU A 116 1.83 2.79 36.56
C GLU A 116 0.34 2.73 36.21
N GLU A 117 -0.53 3.09 37.14
CA GLU A 117 -1.98 3.10 36.93
C GLU A 117 -2.45 4.31 36.13
N LEU A 118 -1.81 5.48 36.28
CA LEU A 118 -2.05 6.66 35.44
C LEU A 118 -1.65 6.47 33.97
N LEU A 119 -0.72 5.56 33.69
CA LEU A 119 -0.28 5.23 32.33
C LEU A 119 -1.16 4.17 31.65
N LYS A 120 -2.12 3.57 32.38
CA LYS A 120 -3.10 2.59 31.85
C LYS A 120 -4.37 3.29 31.35
N GLU A 121 -4.24 4.34 30.56
CA GLU A 121 -5.41 4.87 29.85
C GLU A 121 -6.00 3.78 28.95
N GLU A 122 -7.31 3.52 29.08
CA GLU A 122 -7.98 2.55 28.22
C GLU A 122 -8.15 3.15 26.81
N PRO A 123 -7.58 2.54 25.77
CA PRO A 123 -7.68 3.05 24.42
C PRO A 123 -9.13 2.98 23.94
N VAL A 124 -9.65 4.10 23.42
CA VAL A 124 -10.96 4.13 22.75
C VAL A 124 -10.77 3.58 21.34
N ILE A 125 -11.29 2.38 21.09
CA ILE A 125 -11.21 1.75 19.77
C ILE A 125 -12.58 1.87 19.10
N GLU A 126 -12.63 2.63 18.01
CA GLU A 126 -13.86 2.84 17.25
C GLU A 126 -14.05 1.67 16.26
N PHE A 127 -14.97 0.77 16.59
CA PHE A 127 -15.49 -0.24 15.66
C PHE A 127 -16.95 0.03 15.37
N THR A 128 -17.35 -0.18 14.12
CA THR A 128 -18.76 -0.27 13.77
C THR A 128 -19.39 -1.52 14.38
N GLY A 129 -20.68 -1.47 14.70
CA GLY A 129 -21.41 -2.60 15.29
C GLY A 129 -21.31 -3.89 14.46
N GLU A 130 -21.31 -3.75 13.13
CA GLU A 130 -21.17 -4.85 12.18
C GLU A 130 -19.77 -5.47 12.15
N GLU A 131 -18.72 -4.70 12.50
CA GLU A 131 -17.33 -5.20 12.52
C GLU A 131 -17.06 -6.09 13.75
N THR A 132 -17.88 -5.96 14.81
CA THR A 132 -17.83 -6.75 16.05
C THR A 132 -16.42 -6.86 16.65
N PHE A 133 -15.75 -5.72 16.86
CA PHE A 133 -14.37 -5.63 17.36
C PHE A 133 -13.32 -6.36 16.50
N GLY A 134 -13.45 -6.25 15.18
CA GLY A 134 -12.47 -6.76 14.23
C GLY A 134 -12.66 -8.21 13.81
N ARG A 135 -13.80 -8.83 14.16
CA ARG A 135 -14.13 -10.20 13.74
C ARG A 135 -14.70 -10.25 12.32
N TYR A 136 -15.37 -9.20 11.88
CA TYR A 136 -15.93 -9.10 10.53
C TYR A 136 -15.49 -7.79 9.87
N LEU A 137 -15.39 -7.82 8.54
CA LEU A 137 -15.18 -6.63 7.72
C LEU A 137 -16.53 -6.16 7.18
N ASP A 138 -16.81 -4.87 7.32
CA ASP A 138 -17.97 -4.26 6.70
C ASP A 138 -17.60 -3.73 5.31
N LEU A 139 -17.86 -4.56 4.29
CA LEU A 139 -17.63 -4.20 2.88
C LEU A 139 -18.90 -3.63 2.21
N HIS A 140 -19.96 -3.33 2.97
CA HIS A 140 -21.23 -2.91 2.40
C HIS A 140 -21.15 -1.53 1.72
N GLU A 141 -20.41 -0.59 2.31
CA GLU A 141 -20.18 0.73 1.71
C GLU A 141 -19.42 0.62 0.38
N LEU A 142 -18.35 -0.19 0.35
CA LEU A 142 -17.54 -0.45 -0.84
C LEU A 142 -18.34 -1.14 -1.94
N TYR A 143 -19.22 -2.07 -1.58
CA TYR A 143 -20.15 -2.72 -2.51
C TYR A 143 -21.10 -1.71 -3.17
N ASN A 144 -21.66 -0.79 -2.39
CA ASN A 144 -22.54 0.24 -2.92
C ASN A 144 -21.79 1.18 -3.87
N GLU A 145 -20.55 1.55 -3.56
CA GLU A 145 -19.71 2.33 -4.46
C GLU A 145 -19.41 1.57 -5.76
N PHE A 146 -19.09 0.28 -5.67
CA PHE A 146 -18.83 -0.58 -6.82
C PHE A 146 -20.04 -0.64 -7.77
N ILE A 147 -21.25 -0.92 -7.26
CA ILE A 147 -22.47 -1.01 -8.08
C ILE A 147 -22.84 0.34 -8.72
N ASN A 148 -22.65 1.44 -8.00
CA ASN A 148 -22.96 2.77 -8.51
C ASN A 148 -21.91 3.29 -9.52
N SER A 149 -20.79 2.58 -9.67
CA SER A 149 -19.73 2.93 -10.61
C SER A 149 -20.03 2.44 -12.04
N LYS A 150 -19.33 3.01 -13.02
CA LYS A 150 -19.44 2.57 -14.44
C LYS A 150 -18.61 1.32 -14.75
N PHE A 151 -17.71 0.95 -13.87
CA PHE A 151 -16.83 -0.21 -14.03
C PHE A 151 -17.34 -1.43 -13.28
N GLY A 152 -18.21 -1.21 -12.28
CA GLY A 152 -18.87 -2.27 -11.55
C GLY A 152 -19.90 -3.00 -12.39
N THR A 153 -20.01 -4.29 -12.13
CA THR A 153 -21.06 -5.16 -12.66
C THR A 153 -22.18 -5.27 -11.65
N LEU A 154 -23.43 -5.28 -12.13
CA LEU A 154 -24.57 -5.54 -11.25
C LEU A 154 -24.47 -6.98 -10.73
N MET A 155 -24.13 -7.13 -9.45
CA MET A 155 -23.90 -8.43 -8.83
C MET A 155 -24.40 -8.44 -7.39
N GLU A 156 -24.68 -9.63 -6.85
CA GLU A 156 -25.07 -9.80 -5.45
C GLU A 156 -23.88 -9.52 -4.51
N TYR A 157 -24.16 -9.08 -3.28
CA TYR A 157 -23.15 -8.79 -2.26
C TYR A 157 -22.21 -9.97 -2.00
N SER A 158 -22.76 -11.18 -1.88
CA SER A 158 -22.01 -12.43 -1.70
C SER A 158 -20.99 -12.68 -2.82
N ALA A 159 -21.40 -12.43 -4.07
CA ALA A 159 -20.53 -12.55 -5.24
C ALA A 159 -19.45 -11.45 -5.27
N TYR A 160 -19.76 -10.25 -4.79
CA TYR A 160 -18.80 -9.15 -4.68
C TYR A 160 -17.69 -9.48 -3.68
N VAL A 161 -18.04 -9.97 -2.48
CA VAL A 161 -17.06 -10.38 -1.46
C VAL A 161 -16.11 -11.47 -1.98
N GLY A 162 -16.57 -12.36 -2.86
CA GLY A 162 -15.70 -13.37 -3.48
C GLY A 162 -14.78 -12.84 -4.60
N CYS A 163 -15.05 -11.65 -5.14
CA CYS A 163 -14.37 -11.14 -6.33
C CYS A 163 -13.65 -9.79 -6.14
N PHE A 164 -13.88 -9.04 -5.05
CA PHE A 164 -13.31 -7.70 -4.88
C PHE A 164 -11.77 -7.71 -4.83
N SER A 165 -11.16 -8.80 -4.35
CA SER A 165 -9.71 -9.01 -4.36
C SER A 165 -9.12 -9.27 -5.74
N GLN A 166 -9.95 -9.63 -6.72
CA GLN A 166 -9.55 -10.01 -8.08
C GLN A 166 -9.59 -8.81 -9.02
N THR A 167 -8.61 -7.92 -8.87
CA THR A 167 -8.46 -6.72 -9.72
C THR A 167 -8.20 -7.05 -11.19
N ASP A 168 -7.79 -8.29 -11.50
CA ASP A 168 -7.48 -8.77 -12.85
C ASP A 168 -8.73 -8.89 -13.74
N LYS A 169 -9.92 -9.02 -13.15
CA LYS A 169 -11.19 -9.11 -13.89
C LYS A 169 -11.68 -7.76 -14.43
N ILE A 170 -11.12 -6.65 -13.95
CA ILE A 170 -11.53 -5.30 -14.33
C ILE A 170 -10.76 -4.89 -15.60
N SER A 171 -11.49 -4.48 -16.64
CA SER A 171 -10.88 -4.05 -17.91
C SER A 171 -9.94 -2.85 -17.71
N HIS A 172 -8.78 -2.87 -18.37
CA HIS A 172 -7.81 -1.78 -18.37
C HIS A 172 -8.38 -0.40 -18.71
N SER A 173 -9.39 -0.33 -19.57
CA SER A 173 -10.06 0.93 -19.92
C SER A 173 -10.74 1.57 -18.70
N HIS A 174 -11.23 0.74 -17.77
CA HIS A 174 -11.85 1.19 -16.54
C HIS A 174 -10.82 1.47 -15.45
N LYS A 175 -9.71 0.71 -15.43
CA LYS A 175 -8.60 0.96 -14.51
C LYS A 175 -7.99 2.35 -14.66
N ALA A 176 -7.88 2.85 -15.89
CA ALA A 176 -7.38 4.21 -16.15
C ALA A 176 -8.37 5.34 -15.80
N THR A 177 -9.54 5.03 -15.21
CA THR A 177 -10.56 6.03 -14.86
C THR A 177 -10.35 6.53 -13.43
N ARG A 178 -10.48 7.84 -13.22
CA ARG A 178 -10.39 8.48 -11.89
C ARG A 178 -11.29 7.83 -10.82
N LYS A 179 -12.52 7.46 -11.18
CA LYS A 179 -13.46 6.80 -10.26
C LYS A 179 -12.95 5.46 -9.71
N TYR A 180 -12.19 4.70 -10.52
CA TYR A 180 -11.63 3.43 -10.06
C TYR A 180 -10.49 3.65 -9.07
N ARG A 181 -9.67 4.67 -9.32
CA ARG A 181 -8.66 5.11 -8.37
C ARG A 181 -9.27 5.52 -7.03
N GLU A 182 -10.29 6.38 -7.03
CA GLU A 182 -10.98 6.82 -5.80
C GLU A 182 -11.54 5.62 -5.02
N TYR A 183 -12.16 4.66 -5.72
CA TYR A 183 -12.63 3.41 -5.12
C TYR A 183 -11.49 2.57 -4.52
N LEU A 184 -10.35 2.43 -5.21
CA LEU A 184 -9.19 1.72 -4.66
C LEU A 184 -8.59 2.44 -3.46
N GLU A 185 -8.52 3.78 -3.48
CA GLU A 185 -8.08 4.59 -2.34
C GLU A 185 -8.98 4.34 -1.13
N HIS A 186 -10.31 4.33 -1.32
CA HIS A 186 -11.26 4.02 -0.25
C HIS A 186 -11.11 2.59 0.29
N ILE A 187 -10.90 1.59 -0.57
CA ILE A 187 -10.63 0.22 -0.12
C ILE A 187 -9.35 0.19 0.72
N LEU A 188 -8.27 0.77 0.21
CA LEU A 188 -6.98 0.77 0.89
C LEU A 188 -7.06 1.48 2.24
N GLU A 189 -7.72 2.63 2.30
CA GLU A 189 -7.95 3.39 3.52
C GLU A 189 -8.73 2.56 4.54
N TYR A 190 -9.84 1.94 4.12
CA TYR A 190 -10.65 1.09 4.98
C TYR A 190 -9.87 -0.12 5.50
N LEU A 191 -9.23 -0.90 4.61
CA LEU A 191 -8.48 -2.10 5.00
C LEU A 191 -7.26 -1.77 5.88
N THR A 192 -6.58 -0.67 5.59
CA THR A 192 -5.43 -0.20 6.39
C THR A 192 -5.90 0.24 7.78
N SER A 193 -6.96 1.05 7.86
CA SER A 193 -7.58 1.46 9.14
C SER A 193 -8.07 0.27 9.94
N PHE A 194 -8.70 -0.70 9.29
CA PHE A 194 -9.15 -1.93 9.93
C PHE A 194 -7.96 -2.73 10.51
N LEU A 195 -6.87 -2.90 9.76
CA LEU A 195 -5.67 -3.57 10.26
C LEU A 195 -5.00 -2.84 11.42
N TYR A 196 -4.90 -1.50 11.36
CA TYR A 196 -4.40 -0.72 12.51
C TYR A 196 -5.28 -0.88 13.75
N ARG A 197 -6.59 -1.08 13.57
CA ARG A 197 -7.53 -1.34 14.66
C ARG A 197 -7.47 -2.78 15.16
N THR A 198 -7.18 -3.78 14.34
CA THR A 198 -7.16 -5.21 14.74
C THR A 198 -5.79 -5.71 15.21
N GLU A 199 -4.70 -5.24 14.59
CA GLU A 199 -3.33 -5.65 14.88
C GLU A 199 -2.41 -4.42 15.04
N PRO A 200 -2.59 -3.60 16.09
CA PRO A 200 -1.88 -2.33 16.26
C PRO A 200 -0.36 -2.48 16.47
N LEU A 201 0.11 -3.69 16.79
CA LEU A 201 1.54 -3.99 16.97
C LEU A 201 2.24 -4.32 15.64
N GLN A 202 1.48 -4.54 14.56
CA GLN A 202 2.05 -4.81 13.25
C GLN A 202 2.46 -3.49 12.58
N ASP A 203 3.73 -3.41 12.17
CA ASP A 203 4.25 -2.24 11.47
C ASP A 203 3.87 -2.32 9.97
N ILE A 204 2.66 -1.85 9.66
CA ILE A 204 2.11 -1.87 8.30
C ILE A 204 2.94 -0.99 7.36
N ASP A 205 3.45 0.15 7.85
CA ASP A 205 4.28 1.06 7.07
C ASP A 205 5.58 0.36 6.62
N LYS A 206 6.24 -0.38 7.51
CA LYS A 206 7.41 -1.19 7.14
C LYS A 206 7.09 -2.29 6.14
N ILE A 207 5.91 -2.91 6.23
CA ILE A 207 5.46 -3.91 5.26
C ILE A 207 5.26 -3.24 3.89
N PHE A 208 4.63 -2.06 3.84
CA PHE A 208 4.47 -1.31 2.60
C PHE A 208 5.79 -0.84 2.00
N LEU A 209 6.74 -0.38 2.82
CA LEU A 209 8.08 0.01 2.31
C LEU A 209 8.80 -1.17 1.65
N LYS A 210 8.73 -2.36 2.26
CA LYS A 210 9.28 -3.59 1.67
C LYS A 210 8.56 -3.94 0.37
N LEU A 211 7.24 -3.89 0.37
CA LEU A 211 6.41 -4.16 -0.80
C LEU A 211 6.69 -3.18 -1.95
N GLU A 212 6.87 -1.90 -1.65
CA GLU A 212 7.24 -0.86 -2.63
C GLU A 212 8.61 -1.12 -3.23
N SER A 213 9.59 -1.53 -2.42
CA SER A 213 10.92 -1.90 -2.93
C SER A 213 10.86 -3.13 -3.85
N GLU A 214 10.13 -4.17 -3.46
CA GLU A 214 9.93 -5.37 -4.28
C GLU A 214 9.14 -5.06 -5.56
N PHE A 215 8.15 -4.18 -5.47
CA PHE A 215 7.39 -3.69 -6.61
C PHE A 215 8.27 -2.93 -7.59
N GLU A 216 9.14 -2.03 -7.11
CA GLU A 216 10.03 -1.26 -7.99
C GLU A 216 11.02 -2.18 -8.72
N GLU A 217 11.55 -3.18 -8.01
CA GLU A 217 12.40 -4.22 -8.61
C GLU A 217 11.64 -5.05 -9.67
N GLN A 218 10.43 -5.50 -9.36
CA GLN A 218 9.59 -6.25 -10.31
C GLN A 218 9.21 -5.39 -11.51
N TRP A 219 8.82 -4.14 -11.29
CA TRP A 219 8.46 -3.19 -12.34
C TRP A 219 9.63 -2.89 -13.28
N ALA A 220 10.86 -2.84 -12.75
CA ALA A 220 12.07 -2.64 -13.54
C ALA A 220 12.51 -3.88 -14.32
N ASN A 221 12.33 -5.07 -13.76
CA ASN A 221 12.80 -6.33 -14.36
C ASN A 221 11.80 -6.94 -15.35
N GLU A 222 10.52 -7.02 -14.98
CA GLU A 222 9.44 -7.63 -15.75
C GLU A 222 8.15 -6.87 -15.46
N GLY A 223 7.78 -5.92 -16.31
CA GLY A 223 6.55 -5.14 -16.16
C GLY A 223 5.37 -6.04 -15.76
N ILE A 224 4.80 -5.78 -14.59
CA ILE A 224 3.86 -6.68 -13.88
C ILE A 224 2.79 -7.21 -14.84
N LEU A 225 2.54 -8.52 -14.78
CA LEU A 225 1.49 -9.22 -15.53
C LEU A 225 0.15 -8.51 -15.34
N GLY A 226 -0.41 -7.97 -16.42
CA GLY A 226 -1.66 -7.20 -16.37
C GLY A 226 -1.48 -5.68 -16.29
N TRP A 227 -0.25 -5.16 -16.36
CA TRP A 227 0.05 -3.73 -16.52
C TRP A 227 1.15 -3.45 -17.55
N GLY A 228 1.89 -4.49 -17.95
CA GLY A 228 2.79 -4.42 -19.10
C GLY A 228 2.07 -3.80 -20.29
N ASN A 229 2.73 -2.82 -20.93
CA ASN A 229 2.29 -2.28 -22.21
C ASN A 229 2.14 -3.44 -23.19
N LYS A 230 0.92 -4.00 -23.29
CA LYS A 230 0.37 -4.43 -24.58
C LYS A 230 0.17 -3.18 -25.44
N GLY A 231 1.23 -2.39 -25.59
CA GLY A 231 1.40 -1.52 -26.74
C GLY A 231 1.46 -2.48 -27.90
N THR A 232 0.36 -2.52 -28.65
CA THR A 232 0.20 -3.31 -29.87
C THR A 232 0.53 -4.79 -29.68
N GLU A 233 -0.51 -5.59 -29.46
CA GLU A 233 -0.51 -6.95 -29.99
C GLU A 233 0.22 -6.94 -31.35
N LYS A 234 1.32 -7.68 -31.45
CA LYS A 234 1.91 -8.13 -32.72
C LYS A 234 0.93 -9.08 -33.46
N GLU A 235 -0.38 -8.81 -33.38
CA GLU A 235 -1.42 -9.45 -34.18
C GLU A 235 -1.66 -8.68 -35.50
N SER A 236 -1.13 -7.46 -35.63
CA SER A 236 -1.27 -6.66 -36.87
C SER A 236 -0.17 -6.90 -37.92
N GLU A 237 0.87 -7.68 -37.60
CA GLU A 237 1.80 -8.20 -38.60
C GLU A 237 1.28 -9.54 -39.09
N ILE A 238 0.33 -9.49 -40.04
CA ILE A 238 0.10 -10.65 -40.90
C ILE A 238 1.45 -10.93 -41.56
N ASP A 239 2.08 -12.04 -41.18
CA ASP A 239 3.24 -12.57 -41.87
C ASP A 239 2.77 -13.03 -43.24
N LEU A 240 3.13 -12.27 -44.26
CA LEU A 240 2.66 -12.51 -45.61
C LEU A 240 3.20 -13.86 -46.09
N ASP A 241 4.39 -14.28 -45.68
CA ASP A 241 5.06 -15.48 -46.19
C ASP A 241 4.22 -16.76 -46.01
N TYR A 242 3.31 -16.77 -45.04
CA TYR A 242 2.39 -17.90 -44.79
C TYR A 242 1.27 -18.07 -45.82
N TYR A 243 0.91 -17.03 -46.58
CA TYR A 243 -0.23 -17.04 -47.50
C TYR A 243 0.21 -17.16 -48.96
N SER A 244 -0.21 -18.23 -49.65
CA SER A 244 0.24 -18.50 -51.01
C SER A 244 -0.73 -17.95 -52.07
N THR A 245 -1.98 -17.71 -51.70
CA THR A 245 -3.05 -17.25 -52.60
C THR A 245 -3.79 -16.04 -52.04
N VAL A 246 -4.46 -15.28 -52.92
CA VAL A 246 -5.25 -14.10 -52.54
C VAL A 246 -6.53 -14.53 -51.81
N GLU A 247 -7.06 -15.69 -52.16
CA GLU A 247 -8.28 -16.27 -51.58
C GLU A 247 -8.12 -16.57 -50.09
N GLU A 248 -6.95 -17.05 -49.65
CA GLU A 248 -6.64 -17.29 -48.22
C GLU A 248 -6.58 -15.98 -47.42
N LEU A 249 -6.14 -14.87 -48.03
CA LEU A 249 -6.12 -13.55 -47.39
C LEU A 249 -7.54 -12.95 -47.25
N VAL A 250 -8.47 -13.29 -48.15
CA VAL A 250 -9.86 -12.84 -48.09
C VAL A 250 -10.60 -13.48 -46.90
N GLU A 251 -10.23 -14.70 -46.53
CA GLU A 251 -10.81 -15.46 -45.42
C GLU A 251 -10.45 -14.86 -44.05
N LEU A 252 -9.37 -14.07 -43.94
CA LEU A 252 -9.00 -13.32 -42.73
C LEU A 252 -10.01 -12.23 -42.36
N GLY A 253 -10.89 -11.86 -43.29
CA GLY A 253 -11.99 -10.94 -43.05
C GLY A 253 -11.65 -9.45 -43.20
N PRO A 254 -12.68 -8.60 -43.33
CA PRO A 254 -12.55 -7.20 -43.73
C PRO A 254 -11.76 -6.33 -42.75
N GLU A 255 -11.87 -6.58 -41.44
CA GLU A 255 -11.25 -5.75 -40.40
C GLU A 255 -9.75 -6.04 -40.24
N LYS A 256 -9.33 -7.30 -40.30
CA LYS A 256 -7.90 -7.68 -40.22
C LYS A 256 -7.11 -7.15 -41.41
N LEU A 257 -7.65 -7.28 -42.62
CA LEU A 257 -7.03 -6.72 -43.83
C LEU A 257 -6.95 -5.18 -43.80
N LYS A 258 -7.97 -4.52 -43.25
CA LYS A 258 -8.00 -3.06 -43.10
C LYS A 258 -6.94 -2.58 -42.11
N GLN A 259 -6.77 -3.28 -40.99
CA GLN A 259 -5.74 -3.00 -39.98
C GLN A 259 -4.33 -3.24 -40.53
N ALA A 260 -4.09 -4.35 -41.22
CA ALA A 260 -2.80 -4.67 -41.81
C ALA A 260 -2.37 -3.68 -42.92
N LEU A 261 -3.32 -3.20 -43.73
CA LEU A 261 -3.07 -2.15 -44.73
C LEU A 261 -2.83 -0.78 -44.08
N ALA A 262 -3.57 -0.45 -43.02
CA ALA A 262 -3.39 0.81 -42.29
C ALA A 262 -2.03 0.85 -41.57
N ALA A 263 -1.59 -0.25 -40.97
CA ALA A 263 -0.29 -0.39 -40.34
C ALA A 263 0.87 -0.17 -41.33
N ARG A 264 0.67 -0.53 -42.60
CA ARG A 264 1.65 -0.35 -43.69
C ARG A 264 1.45 0.94 -44.51
N GLY A 265 0.58 1.84 -44.08
CA GLY A 265 0.34 3.14 -44.74
C GLY A 265 -0.36 3.08 -46.11
N LEU A 266 -0.93 1.92 -46.46
CA LEU A 266 -1.62 1.69 -47.72
C LEU A 266 -3.09 2.09 -47.63
N LYS A 267 -3.72 2.37 -48.78
CA LYS A 267 -5.16 2.62 -48.84
C LYS A 267 -5.91 1.39 -48.28
N SER A 268 -6.78 1.59 -47.30
CA SER A 268 -7.59 0.54 -46.67
C SER A 268 -9.05 0.49 -47.18
N GLY A 269 -9.40 1.37 -48.13
CA GLY A 269 -10.72 1.40 -48.79
C GLY A 269 -10.84 0.42 -49.96
N GLY A 270 -12.08 -0.03 -50.23
CA GLY A 270 -12.44 -0.98 -51.28
C GLY A 270 -13.14 -2.23 -50.75
N THR A 271 -13.46 -3.15 -51.67
CA THR A 271 -13.96 -4.50 -51.34
C THR A 271 -12.89 -5.34 -50.64
N VAL A 272 -13.28 -6.41 -49.95
CA VAL A 272 -12.34 -7.30 -49.23
C VAL A 272 -11.28 -7.88 -50.17
N GLN A 273 -11.68 -8.26 -51.39
CA GLN A 273 -10.78 -8.71 -52.46
C GLN A 273 -9.71 -7.67 -52.80
N GLN A 274 -10.12 -6.41 -53.02
CA GLN A 274 -9.19 -5.32 -53.36
C GLN A 274 -8.21 -4.99 -52.22
N ARG A 275 -8.58 -5.28 -50.96
CA ARG A 275 -7.69 -5.14 -49.81
C ARG A 275 -6.68 -6.29 -49.76
N ALA A 276 -7.13 -7.53 -50.00
CA ALA A 276 -6.27 -8.71 -50.09
C ALA A 276 -5.27 -8.58 -51.25
N ASP A 277 -5.70 -8.18 -52.44
CA ASP A 277 -4.84 -7.94 -53.62
C ASP A 277 -3.73 -6.92 -53.31
N ARG A 278 -4.09 -5.81 -52.64
CA ARG A 278 -3.16 -4.73 -52.28
C ARG A 278 -2.16 -5.17 -51.21
N LEU A 279 -2.57 -6.06 -50.31
CA LEU A 279 -1.69 -6.63 -49.29
C LEU A 279 -0.76 -7.70 -49.91
N PHE A 280 -1.25 -8.50 -50.87
CA PHE A 280 -0.46 -9.51 -51.59
C PHE A 280 0.58 -8.88 -52.54
N LEU A 281 0.30 -7.72 -53.11
CA LEU A 281 1.26 -6.92 -53.90
C LEU A 281 2.58 -6.64 -53.17
N LEU A 282 2.57 -6.57 -51.83
CA LEU A 282 3.76 -6.40 -51.01
C LEU A 282 4.70 -7.62 -50.99
N LYS A 283 4.23 -8.81 -51.38
CA LYS A 283 5.10 -9.99 -51.55
C LYS A 283 6.00 -9.87 -52.77
N VAL A 284 5.45 -9.32 -53.85
CA VAL A 284 6.11 -9.30 -55.17
C VAL A 284 6.89 -7.99 -55.36
N THR A 285 6.47 -6.91 -54.71
CA THR A 285 7.09 -5.60 -54.84
C THR A 285 7.31 -5.00 -53.45
N PRO A 286 8.57 -4.70 -53.05
CA PRO A 286 8.86 -4.11 -51.75
C PRO A 286 8.21 -2.73 -51.62
N LEU A 287 7.88 -2.34 -50.38
CA LEU A 287 7.11 -1.13 -50.04
C LEU A 287 7.68 0.15 -50.70
N GLU A 288 8.99 0.20 -50.93
CA GLU A 288 9.73 1.33 -51.51
C GLU A 288 9.53 1.53 -53.02
N GLN A 289 9.07 0.49 -53.74
CA GLN A 289 8.88 0.51 -55.20
C GLN A 289 7.41 0.66 -55.63
N LEU A 290 6.49 0.83 -54.67
CA LEU A 290 5.06 0.97 -54.96
C LEU A 290 4.71 2.38 -55.47
N ASP A 291 3.86 2.45 -56.50
CA ASP A 291 3.34 3.72 -57.03
C ASP A 291 2.62 4.50 -55.91
N ARG A 292 2.86 5.82 -55.83
CA ARG A 292 2.24 6.77 -54.88
C ARG A 292 0.71 6.71 -54.86
N LYS A 293 0.09 6.09 -55.87
CA LYS A 293 -1.35 5.81 -55.95
C LYS A 293 -1.85 4.78 -54.94
N HIS A 294 -1.00 3.90 -54.40
CA HIS A 294 -1.40 2.87 -53.43
C HIS A 294 -1.34 3.34 -51.98
N PHE A 295 -0.58 4.39 -51.70
CA PHE A 295 -0.50 5.01 -50.38
C PHE A 295 -1.73 5.84 -50.06
N ALA A 296 -2.13 5.86 -48.79
CA ALA A 296 -3.20 6.73 -48.33
C ALA A 296 -2.82 8.20 -48.58
N LYS A 297 -3.77 8.99 -49.08
CA LYS A 297 -3.54 10.42 -49.35
C LYS A 297 -3.42 11.12 -48.00
N VAL A 298 -2.22 11.54 -47.64
CA VAL A 298 -1.97 12.31 -46.40
C VAL A 298 -2.75 13.63 -46.51
N PRO A 299 -3.61 13.98 -45.53
CA PRO A 299 -4.13 15.34 -45.45
C PRO A 299 -2.96 16.29 -45.24
N HIS A 300 -2.85 17.35 -46.05
CA HIS A 300 -1.92 18.45 -45.76
C HIS A 300 -2.34 19.13 -44.44
N THR A 301 -1.69 18.77 -43.34
CA THR A 301 -1.66 19.62 -42.13
C THR A 301 -0.33 20.36 -42.12
N LYS A 302 -0.44 21.68 -42.09
CA LYS A 302 0.67 22.63 -41.96
C LYS A 302 1.51 22.32 -40.73
N ASP A 303 2.81 22.53 -40.87
CA ASP A 303 3.78 22.56 -39.77
C ASP A 303 3.29 23.41 -38.59
N GLY A 304 3.41 22.83 -37.40
CA GLY A 304 3.10 23.47 -36.14
C GLY A 304 3.28 22.47 -35.01
N SER A 305 4.40 22.58 -34.31
CA SER A 305 4.81 21.82 -33.13
C SER A 305 3.67 21.30 -32.25
N ASN A 306 3.71 20.01 -31.93
CA ASN A 306 3.28 19.50 -30.62
C ASN A 306 3.99 18.17 -30.33
N THR A 307 5.31 18.26 -30.13
CA THR A 307 5.98 17.46 -29.11
C THR A 307 5.36 17.88 -27.77
N ALA A 308 4.46 17.06 -27.22
CA ALA A 308 4.10 17.11 -25.81
C ALA A 308 4.82 15.94 -25.13
N PRO A 309 6.01 16.14 -24.53
CA PRO A 309 6.76 15.06 -23.89
C PRO A 309 6.10 14.55 -22.60
N ASN A 310 5.17 15.31 -22.00
CA ASN A 310 4.62 15.03 -20.67
C ASN A 310 3.34 14.19 -20.63
N GLY A 311 2.62 14.03 -21.75
CA GLY A 311 1.28 13.40 -21.74
C GLY A 311 1.31 11.88 -21.59
N ASN A 312 2.34 11.21 -22.11
CA ASN A 312 2.51 9.76 -21.97
C ASN A 312 3.19 9.38 -20.65
N ALA A 313 4.16 10.17 -20.18
CA ALA A 313 4.78 9.97 -18.87
C ALA A 313 3.74 10.03 -17.75
N PHE A 314 2.89 11.08 -17.73
CA PHE A 314 1.85 11.22 -16.72
C PHE A 314 0.84 10.05 -16.72
N LYS A 315 0.54 9.47 -17.90
CA LYS A 315 -0.33 8.30 -18.01
C LYS A 315 0.35 7.02 -17.53
N GLU A 316 1.63 6.85 -17.81
CA GLU A 316 2.42 5.72 -17.30
C GLU A 316 2.61 5.82 -15.78
N ASP A 317 2.87 7.01 -15.24
CA ASP A 317 2.95 7.26 -13.80
C ASP A 317 1.62 6.95 -13.11
N MET A 318 0.49 7.39 -13.69
CA MET A 318 -0.83 7.08 -13.17
C MET A 318 -1.15 5.58 -13.23
N LYS A 319 -0.73 4.87 -14.29
CA LYS A 319 -0.88 3.40 -14.36
C LYS A 319 -0.02 2.71 -13.30
N LYS A 320 1.22 3.16 -13.11
CA LYS A 320 2.14 2.63 -12.10
C LYS A 320 1.59 2.81 -10.69
N GLU A 321 1.04 3.99 -10.40
CA GLU A 321 0.39 4.29 -9.13
C GLU A 321 -0.80 3.35 -8.86
N ILE A 322 -1.65 3.13 -9.87
CA ILE A 322 -2.80 2.21 -9.74
C ILE A 322 -2.35 0.77 -9.60
N ALA A 323 -1.32 0.34 -10.33
CA ALA A 323 -0.73 -0.99 -10.17
C ALA A 323 -0.19 -1.19 -8.74
N LEU A 324 0.50 -0.19 -8.18
CA LEU A 324 0.99 -0.23 -6.81
C LEU A 324 -0.17 -0.31 -5.80
N MET A 325 -1.24 0.46 -6.01
CA MET A 325 -2.44 0.38 -5.17
C MET A 325 -3.09 -1.01 -5.20
N GLU A 326 -3.19 -1.65 -6.37
CA GLU A 326 -3.71 -3.01 -6.50
C GLU A 326 -2.83 -4.04 -5.78
N VAL A 327 -1.51 -3.90 -5.87
CA VAL A 327 -0.55 -4.76 -5.15
C VAL A 327 -0.65 -4.57 -3.65
N LYS A 328 -0.74 -3.33 -3.16
CA LYS A 328 -1.01 -3.02 -1.75
C LYS A 328 -2.31 -3.66 -1.28
N MET A 329 -3.37 -3.55 -2.07
CA MET A 329 -4.69 -4.11 -1.73
C MET A 329 -4.62 -5.63 -1.60
N LYS A 330 -3.98 -6.30 -2.57
CA LYS A 330 -3.77 -7.76 -2.53
C LYS A 330 -2.98 -8.16 -1.28
N ARG A 331 -1.90 -7.43 -0.96
CA ARG A 331 -1.10 -7.71 0.24
C ARG A 331 -1.90 -7.52 1.53
N LEU A 332 -2.73 -6.48 1.63
CA LEU A 332 -3.60 -6.28 2.80
C LEU A 332 -4.61 -7.41 2.95
N CYS A 333 -5.19 -7.90 1.84
CA CYS A 333 -6.10 -9.05 1.88
C CYS A 333 -5.41 -10.31 2.40
N GLU A 334 -4.17 -10.58 1.99
CA GLU A 334 -3.38 -11.72 2.50
C GLU A 334 -3.13 -11.61 4.01
N LEU A 335 -2.75 -10.42 4.49
CA LEU A 335 -2.57 -10.18 5.92
C LEU A 335 -3.87 -10.38 6.70
N LEU A 336 -4.99 -9.93 6.14
CA LEU A 336 -6.30 -10.11 6.75
C LEU A 336 -6.73 -11.57 6.80
N ASP A 337 -6.39 -12.38 5.80
CA ASP A 337 -6.64 -13.82 5.82
C ASP A 337 -5.85 -14.52 6.94
N GLU A 338 -4.60 -14.10 7.18
CA GLU A 338 -3.77 -14.59 8.30
C GLU A 338 -4.40 -14.19 9.66
N VAL A 339 -4.85 -12.94 9.80
CA VAL A 339 -5.49 -12.43 11.02
C VAL A 339 -6.82 -13.14 11.29
N CYS A 340 -7.69 -13.26 10.28
CA CYS A 340 -8.98 -13.96 10.41
C CYS A 340 -8.81 -15.44 10.75
N SER A 341 -7.77 -16.09 10.19
CA SER A 341 -7.44 -17.49 10.51
C SER A 341 -6.89 -17.66 11.93
N SER A 342 -6.06 -16.72 12.39
CA SER A 342 -5.47 -16.76 13.74
C SER A 342 -6.45 -16.42 14.87
N LEU A 343 -7.49 -15.62 14.57
CA LEU A 343 -8.60 -15.32 15.50
C LEU A 343 -9.59 -16.48 15.68
N LEU A 344 -9.51 -17.53 14.85
CA LEU A 344 -10.33 -18.75 14.96
C LEU A 344 -9.50 -20.03 15.24
N PRO A 345 -8.93 -20.23 16.46
CA PRO A 345 -8.34 -21.52 16.82
C PRO A 345 -9.37 -22.56 17.30
N VAL A 346 -10.63 -22.17 17.51
CA VAL A 346 -11.65 -23.06 18.08
C VAL A 346 -12.98 -22.82 17.38
N VAL A 347 -13.26 -23.62 16.35
CA VAL A 347 -14.52 -24.37 16.17
C VAL A 347 -14.36 -25.16 14.86
N THR A 348 -14.47 -26.45 15.03
CA THR A 348 -14.53 -27.50 14.02
C THR A 348 -15.43 -27.14 12.83
N THR A 349 -14.93 -27.45 11.63
CA THR A 349 -15.68 -27.95 10.46
C THR A 349 -16.93 -27.17 10.03
N TYR A 350 -16.85 -26.63 8.81
CA TYR A 350 -17.91 -26.07 7.96
C TYR A 350 -18.18 -24.56 8.08
N ASP A 351 -18.10 -23.93 6.89
CA ASP A 351 -18.86 -22.76 6.44
C ASP A 351 -18.26 -21.34 6.41
N PHE A 352 -16.93 -21.14 6.59
CA PHE A 352 -16.32 -19.85 6.20
C PHE A 352 -15.11 -19.98 5.26
N THR A 353 -14.33 -21.05 5.38
CA THR A 353 -13.17 -21.31 4.50
C THR A 353 -13.56 -21.69 3.07
N HIS A 354 -14.83 -22.05 2.80
CA HIS A 354 -15.24 -22.56 1.49
C HIS A 354 -15.53 -21.49 0.42
N VAL A 355 -15.76 -20.23 0.80
CA VAL A 355 -16.10 -19.17 -0.17
C VAL A 355 -14.85 -18.52 -0.76
N ILE A 356 -13.77 -18.40 0.01
CA ILE A 356 -12.50 -17.79 -0.45
C ILE A 356 -11.57 -18.84 -1.10
N LEU A 357 -11.48 -20.07 -0.56
CA LEU A 357 -10.59 -21.11 -1.11
C LEU A 357 -11.07 -21.73 -2.45
N ASN A 358 -12.38 -21.85 -2.70
CA ASN A 358 -12.88 -22.48 -3.94
C ASN A 358 -12.60 -21.62 -5.19
N ALA A 359 -12.52 -20.30 -5.05
CA ALA A 359 -12.14 -19.40 -6.14
C ALA A 359 -10.62 -19.43 -6.44
N TRP A 360 -9.80 -19.70 -5.41
CA TRP A 360 -8.35 -19.81 -5.56
C TRP A 360 -7.90 -21.16 -6.16
N TYR A 361 -8.50 -22.27 -5.72
CA TYR A 361 -8.14 -23.61 -6.22
C TYR A 361 -8.51 -23.84 -7.68
N THR A 362 -9.57 -23.18 -8.17
CA THR A 362 -9.99 -23.27 -9.57
C THR A 362 -9.06 -22.50 -10.53
N HIS A 363 -8.37 -21.46 -10.05
CA HIS A 363 -7.39 -20.70 -10.84
C HIS A 363 -5.99 -21.32 -10.85
N ALA A 364 -5.54 -21.88 -9.72
CA ALA A 364 -4.25 -22.54 -9.63
C ALA A 364 -4.17 -23.82 -10.50
N ASN A 365 -5.26 -24.61 -10.59
CA ASN A 365 -5.30 -25.78 -11.47
C ASN A 365 -5.40 -25.43 -12.96
N ALA A 366 -6.00 -24.29 -13.32
CA ALA A 366 -6.07 -23.84 -14.71
C ALA A 366 -4.70 -23.39 -15.24
N LEU A 367 -3.86 -22.80 -14.37
CA LEU A 367 -2.47 -22.43 -14.68
C LEU A 367 -1.52 -23.64 -14.67
N ALA A 368 -1.72 -24.61 -13.78
CA ALA A 368 -0.90 -25.83 -13.76
C ALA A 368 -1.13 -26.74 -14.98
N CYS A 369 -2.36 -26.81 -15.51
CA CYS A 369 -2.65 -27.58 -16.73
C CYS A 369 -2.12 -26.94 -18.02
N ALA A 370 -1.71 -25.67 -18.02
CA ALA A 370 -1.18 -24.98 -19.20
C ALA A 370 0.35 -25.13 -19.38
N VAL A 371 1.08 -25.68 -18.39
CA VAL A 371 2.55 -25.71 -18.38
C VAL A 371 3.14 -27.11 -18.64
N ASN A 372 2.33 -28.14 -18.91
CA ASN A 372 2.88 -29.48 -19.19
C ASN A 372 2.13 -30.25 -20.30
N PRO A 373 2.53 -30.15 -21.58
CA PRO A 373 1.96 -30.94 -22.66
C PRO A 373 2.64 -32.30 -22.86
N PHE A 374 3.39 -32.82 -21.88
CA PHE A 374 3.96 -34.17 -21.95
C PHE A 374 4.01 -34.80 -20.55
N VAL A 375 3.09 -35.73 -20.28
CA VAL A 375 3.35 -37.12 -19.85
C VAL A 375 1.97 -37.75 -19.59
N THR A 376 1.39 -38.35 -20.63
CA THR A 376 0.41 -39.43 -20.50
C THR A 376 0.96 -40.62 -21.26
N THR A 377 1.41 -41.62 -20.51
CA THR A 377 1.30 -43.05 -20.83
C THR A 377 1.04 -43.76 -19.53
#